data_AF-A0A7J7N898-F1
#
_entry.id   AF-A0A7J7N898-F1
#
_cell.length_a   1.000
_cell.length_b   1.000
_cell.length_c   1.000
_cell.angle_alpha   90.00
_cell.angle_beta   90.00
_cell.angle_gamma   90.00
#
_symmetry.space_group_name_H-M   'P 1'
#
loop_
_entity.id
_entity.type
_entity.pdbx_description
1 polymer ?
#
loop_
_entity_poly.entity_id
_entity_poly.type
_entity_poly.pdbx_seq_one_letter_code
_entity_poly.pdbx_strand_id
1 'polypeptide(L)'
;MERDDFPLQVLQALNKYCRLKRKPPVTSALIVANTIIYFRSDLLDKVLPMIEEVGFNPHLILKDRDLKRFLVSAFFHLDELHLGGNNMTSLLWKGFQLENSMGSAKFASMVATLLGMSHVTTLLLTKSLTFFNIREPYYLNTSVGFSGVLFAMEVVLNDPKNHNTSVEGLVVPARHAAWAKLIILHILGPKAAFLGHLAGILAGILYLRLKRLSPGQDPLATMVKGVTGVLSCPFKFTQSLFQLWWRRISGRRTVAGKMTGWSLSGVWRCPVCIFYKSRKFKVCKTCGIQRDC
;
A
#
# COMPACT_ATOMS: atom_id res chain seq x y z
N MET A 1 23.42 35.27 6.23
CA MET A 1 23.56 35.75 4.84
C MET A 1 23.78 34.50 4.01
N GLU A 2 22.70 33.81 3.59
CA GLU A 2 22.77 32.48 2.93
C GLU A 2 21.38 32.10 2.35
N ARG A 3 20.83 33.01 1.53
CA ARG A 3 19.52 32.84 0.87
C ARG A 3 19.66 32.70 -0.66
N ASP A 4 20.87 32.42 -1.17
CA ASP A 4 21.16 32.63 -2.60
C ASP A 4 21.18 31.33 -3.44
N ASP A 5 21.43 30.16 -2.83
CA ASP A 5 21.53 28.90 -3.59
C ASP A 5 20.18 28.26 -3.94
N PHE A 6 19.20 28.34 -3.02
CA PHE A 6 17.85 27.86 -3.25
C PHE A 6 17.15 28.60 -4.41
N PRO A 7 17.07 29.95 -4.43
CA PRO A 7 16.45 30.64 -5.56
C PRO A 7 17.18 30.41 -6.88
N LEU A 8 18.51 30.16 -6.86
CA LEU A 8 19.26 29.88 -8.08
C LEU A 8 18.87 28.56 -8.72
N GLN A 9 18.78 27.47 -7.95
CA GLN A 9 18.36 26.16 -8.49
C GLN A 9 16.93 26.21 -9.04
N VAL A 10 16.07 26.97 -8.37
CA VAL A 10 14.67 27.19 -8.76
C VAL A 10 14.56 28.02 -10.03
N LEU A 11 15.33 29.11 -10.12
CA LEU A 11 15.39 29.95 -11.32
C LEU A 11 15.94 29.15 -12.50
N GLN A 12 16.94 28.29 -12.27
CA GLN A 12 17.45 27.36 -13.28
C GLN A 12 16.38 26.35 -13.71
N ALA A 13 15.60 25.81 -12.78
CA ALA A 13 14.48 24.90 -13.07
C ALA A 13 13.42 25.58 -13.94
N LEU A 14 12.98 26.78 -13.56
CA LEU A 14 11.97 27.56 -14.24
C LEU A 14 12.45 28.01 -15.62
N ASN A 15 13.68 28.52 -15.72
CA ASN A 15 14.28 28.93 -16.99
C ASN A 15 14.42 27.73 -17.94
N LYS A 16 14.86 26.56 -17.44
CA LYS A 16 14.88 25.32 -18.23
C LYS A 16 13.46 24.92 -18.66
N TYR A 17 12.49 24.95 -17.75
CA TYR A 17 11.09 24.61 -18.02
C TYR A 17 10.47 25.50 -19.11
N CYS A 18 10.66 26.81 -19.03
CA CYS A 18 10.15 27.78 -20.00
C CYS A 18 10.78 27.61 -21.40
N ARG A 19 12.01 27.11 -21.47
CA ARG A 19 12.74 26.89 -22.74
C ARG A 19 12.39 25.56 -23.43
N LEU A 20 11.63 24.67 -22.79
CA LEU A 20 11.28 23.38 -23.40
C LEU A 20 10.23 23.55 -24.49
N LYS A 21 10.50 22.97 -25.66
CA LYS A 21 9.49 22.83 -26.72
C LYS A 21 8.32 21.94 -26.30
N ARG A 22 8.57 20.94 -25.43
CA ARG A 22 7.57 20.05 -24.87
C ARG A 22 7.68 20.06 -23.34
N LYS A 23 6.65 20.59 -22.68
CA LYS A 23 6.57 20.65 -21.21
C LYS A 23 6.33 19.24 -20.64
N PRO A 24 6.92 18.88 -19.49
CA PRO A 24 6.70 17.59 -18.82
C PRO A 24 5.23 17.47 -18.34
N PRO A 25 4.36 16.74 -19.08
CA PRO A 25 2.92 16.83 -18.89
C PRO A 25 2.46 16.34 -17.51
N VAL A 26 3.07 15.29 -16.96
CA VAL A 26 2.64 14.73 -15.68
C VAL A 26 3.07 15.64 -14.53
N THR A 27 4.29 16.16 -14.58
CA THR A 27 4.78 17.16 -13.62
C THR A 27 3.90 18.40 -13.62
N SER A 28 3.59 18.94 -14.80
CA SER A 28 2.67 20.09 -14.94
C SER A 28 1.29 19.77 -14.39
N ALA A 29 0.72 18.60 -14.70
CA ALA A 29 -0.59 18.18 -14.21
C ALA A 29 -0.60 18.05 -12.68
N LEU A 30 0.44 17.48 -12.07
CA LEU A 30 0.55 17.38 -10.62
C LEU A 30 0.64 18.75 -9.97
N ILE A 31 1.45 19.67 -10.50
CA ILE A 31 1.54 21.05 -9.98
C ILE A 31 0.18 21.71 -10.06
N VAL A 32 -0.47 21.69 -11.22
CA VAL A 32 -1.80 22.29 -11.43
C VAL A 32 -2.82 21.68 -10.47
N ALA A 33 -2.85 20.36 -10.30
CA ALA A 33 -3.77 19.70 -9.37
C ALA A 33 -3.57 20.16 -7.92
N ASN A 34 -2.33 20.17 -7.44
CA ASN A 34 -2.01 20.63 -6.08
C ASN A 34 -2.33 22.13 -5.90
N THR A 35 -2.07 22.95 -6.93
CA THR A 35 -2.36 24.40 -6.92
C THR A 35 -3.86 24.70 -6.93
N ILE A 36 -4.66 24.01 -7.75
CA ILE A 36 -6.12 24.17 -7.80
C ILE A 36 -6.75 23.76 -6.46
N ILE A 37 -6.31 22.63 -5.90
CA ILE A 37 -6.81 22.13 -4.61
C ILE A 37 -6.43 23.06 -3.46
N TYR A 38 -5.31 23.78 -3.59
CA TYR A 38 -4.88 24.77 -2.61
C TYR A 38 -5.67 26.08 -2.70
N PHE A 39 -5.74 26.69 -3.89
CA PHE A 39 -6.37 28.00 -4.07
C PHE A 39 -7.89 27.97 -3.98
N ARG A 40 -8.52 26.79 -3.92
CA ARG A 40 -9.96 26.53 -3.75
C ARG A 40 -10.83 27.75 -4.04
N SER A 41 -11.27 27.92 -5.29
CA SER A 41 -12.24 28.97 -5.58
C SER A 41 -13.59 28.68 -4.91
N ASP A 42 -14.43 29.69 -4.70
CA ASP A 42 -15.79 29.56 -4.12
C ASP A 42 -16.67 28.51 -4.83
N LEU A 43 -16.38 28.22 -6.11
CA LEU A 43 -17.04 27.18 -6.89
C LEU A 43 -16.55 25.76 -6.53
N LEU A 44 -15.27 25.63 -6.21
CA LEU A 44 -14.64 24.38 -5.80
C LEU A 44 -14.98 24.01 -4.36
N ASP A 45 -15.29 24.97 -3.48
CA ASP A 45 -15.71 24.67 -2.10
C ASP A 45 -17.03 23.89 -2.00
N LYS A 46 -17.89 23.99 -3.03
CA LYS A 46 -19.13 23.20 -3.10
C LYS A 46 -18.90 21.75 -3.53
N VAL A 47 -17.73 21.44 -4.11
CA VAL A 47 -17.42 20.14 -4.71
C VAL A 47 -16.29 19.43 -3.95
N LEU A 48 -15.31 20.19 -3.44
CA LEU A 48 -14.16 19.67 -2.73
C LEU A 48 -14.46 19.54 -1.23
N PRO A 49 -14.18 18.37 -0.65
CA PRO A 49 -14.39 18.12 0.77
C PRO A 49 -13.47 18.98 1.64
N MET A 50 -13.87 19.30 2.86
CA MET A 50 -13.00 20.00 3.83
C MET A 50 -11.78 19.15 4.21
N ILE A 51 -10.68 19.80 4.61
CA ILE A 51 -9.43 19.11 4.99
C ILE A 51 -9.66 18.09 6.10
N GLU A 52 -10.60 18.36 7.02
CA GLU A 52 -11.00 17.45 8.09
C GLU A 52 -11.59 16.12 7.58
N GLU A 53 -12.23 16.14 6.41
CA GLU A 53 -12.82 14.95 5.78
C GLU A 53 -11.84 14.13 4.95
N VAL A 54 -10.77 14.75 4.46
CA VAL A 54 -9.80 14.10 3.54
C VAL A 54 -8.41 13.95 4.10
N GLY A 55 -8.14 14.55 5.24
CA GLY A 55 -6.84 14.49 5.84
C GLY A 55 -6.47 13.06 6.23
N PHE A 56 -5.19 12.76 6.14
CA PHE A 56 -4.64 11.45 6.40
C PHE A 56 -4.72 11.16 7.90
N ASN A 57 -5.73 10.39 8.28
CA ASN A 57 -5.95 9.93 9.65
C ASN A 57 -5.76 8.40 9.70
N PRO A 58 -4.68 7.88 10.31
CA PRO A 58 -4.40 6.45 10.36
C PRO A 58 -5.52 5.63 11.01
N HIS A 59 -6.17 6.16 12.05
CA HIS A 59 -7.27 5.48 12.72
C HIS A 59 -8.47 5.27 11.79
N LEU A 60 -8.96 6.34 11.16
CA LEU A 60 -10.12 6.29 10.26
C LEU A 60 -9.83 5.47 9.00
N ILE A 61 -8.61 5.56 8.44
CA ILE A 61 -8.22 4.76 7.27
C ILE A 61 -8.23 3.26 7.59
N LEU A 62 -7.71 2.87 8.77
CA LEU A 62 -7.63 1.46 9.14
C LEU A 62 -8.96 0.89 9.63
N LYS A 63 -9.74 1.67 10.39
CA LYS A 63 -11.03 1.26 10.96
C LYS A 63 -12.15 1.28 9.92
N ASP A 64 -12.31 2.40 9.22
CA ASP A 64 -13.44 2.65 8.33
C ASP A 64 -13.11 2.38 6.85
N ARG A 65 -11.88 1.92 6.56
CA ARG A 65 -11.38 1.64 5.20
C ARG A 65 -11.51 2.85 4.28
N ASP A 66 -11.35 4.06 4.83
CA ASP A 66 -11.52 5.31 4.09
C ASP A 66 -10.37 5.52 3.08
N LEU A 67 -10.59 5.03 1.86
CA LEU A 67 -9.64 5.15 0.75
C LEU A 67 -9.54 6.59 0.23
N LYS A 68 -10.56 7.42 0.46
CA LYS A 68 -10.54 8.84 0.08
C LYS A 68 -9.44 9.53 0.87
N ARG A 69 -9.42 9.37 2.20
CA ARG A 69 -8.32 9.87 3.05
C ARG A 69 -6.97 9.27 2.67
N PHE A 70 -6.95 8.01 2.25
CA PHE A 70 -5.70 7.37 1.84
C PHE A 70 -5.12 7.96 0.55
N LEU A 71 -5.90 8.32 -0.47
CA LEU A 71 -5.34 8.80 -1.74
C LEU A 71 -5.29 10.33 -1.84
N VAL A 72 -6.35 10.98 -1.38
CA VAL A 72 -6.62 12.38 -1.65
C VAL A 72 -5.84 13.31 -0.72
N SER A 73 -5.53 12.86 0.50
CA SER A 73 -4.78 13.62 1.52
C SER A 73 -3.43 14.16 1.05
N ALA A 74 -2.77 13.49 0.11
CA ALA A 74 -1.49 13.93 -0.45
C ALA A 74 -1.60 15.24 -1.25
N PHE A 75 -2.79 15.58 -1.74
CA PHE A 75 -3.00 16.77 -2.58
C PHE A 75 -3.53 17.98 -1.80
N PHE A 76 -3.89 17.79 -0.52
CA PHE A 76 -4.26 18.87 0.39
C PHE A 76 -3.05 19.34 1.18
N HIS A 77 -3.03 20.61 1.58
CA HIS A 77 -1.92 21.21 2.30
C HIS A 77 -2.44 22.26 3.28
N LEU A 78 -1.81 22.39 4.45
CA LEU A 78 -2.28 23.25 5.55
C LEU A 78 -1.55 24.60 5.66
N ASP A 79 -0.30 24.74 5.19
CA ASP A 79 0.53 25.92 5.46
C ASP A 79 1.08 26.65 4.21
N GLU A 80 0.82 27.96 4.16
CA GLU A 80 1.21 28.94 3.13
C GLU A 80 2.73 29.01 2.85
N LEU A 81 3.57 28.85 3.89
CA LEU A 81 5.04 28.93 3.76
C LEU A 81 5.68 27.67 3.15
N HIS A 82 4.91 26.59 2.97
CA HIS A 82 5.39 25.32 2.42
C HIS A 82 4.85 25.00 1.02
N LEU A 83 3.76 25.64 0.58
CA LEU A 83 3.12 25.39 -0.73
C LEU A 83 3.71 26.16 -1.89
N GLY A 84 3.83 27.50 -1.77
CA GLY A 84 4.10 28.36 -2.92
C GLY A 84 5.56 28.31 -3.40
N GLY A 85 6.51 28.18 -2.48
CA GLY A 85 7.95 28.27 -2.78
C GLY A 85 8.73 26.95 -2.74
N ASN A 86 8.35 26.00 -1.88
CA ASN A 86 9.21 24.85 -1.58
C ASN A 86 8.66 23.51 -2.08
N ASN A 87 7.39 23.18 -1.83
CA ASN A 87 6.82 21.90 -2.25
C ASN A 87 6.60 21.86 -3.77
N MET A 88 5.83 22.82 -4.32
CA MET A 88 5.54 22.84 -5.76
C MET A 88 6.79 23.08 -6.61
N THR A 89 7.71 23.89 -6.11
CA THR A 89 9.02 24.11 -6.74
C THR A 89 9.92 22.87 -6.68
N SER A 90 9.95 22.18 -5.54
CA SER A 90 10.66 20.91 -5.42
C SER A 90 10.05 19.85 -6.33
N LEU A 91 8.72 19.82 -6.46
CA LEU A 91 8.01 18.98 -7.43
C LEU A 91 8.39 19.33 -8.86
N LEU A 92 8.44 20.61 -9.21
CA LEU A 92 8.85 21.07 -10.54
C LEU A 92 10.26 20.58 -10.87
N TRP A 93 11.23 20.81 -9.98
CA TRP A 93 12.62 20.42 -10.21
C TRP A 93 12.82 18.91 -10.30
N LYS A 94 12.30 18.16 -9.33
CA LYS A 94 12.44 16.70 -9.29
C LYS A 94 11.63 16.04 -10.40
N GLY A 95 10.39 16.48 -10.58
CA GLY A 95 9.47 16.00 -11.60
C GLY A 95 10.04 16.22 -12.99
N PHE A 96 10.55 17.43 -13.27
CA PHE A 96 11.22 17.71 -14.54
C PHE A 96 12.39 16.76 -14.83
N GLN A 97 13.31 16.56 -13.87
CA GLN A 97 14.46 15.68 -14.06
C GLN A 97 14.05 14.21 -14.23
N LEU A 98 13.13 13.73 -13.39
CA LEU A 98 12.67 12.34 -13.42
C LEU A 98 11.84 12.06 -14.67
N GLU A 99 10.86 12.90 -15.01
CA GLU A 99 10.00 12.73 -16.17
C GLU A 99 10.78 12.78 -17.49
N ASN A 100 11.76 13.68 -17.62
CA ASN A 100 12.60 13.72 -18.82
C ASN A 100 13.53 12.50 -18.92
N SER A 101 13.99 11.95 -17.80
CA SER A 101 14.94 10.82 -17.83
C SER A 101 14.27 9.47 -18.09
N MET A 102 13.01 9.28 -17.67
CA MET A 102 12.32 7.98 -17.83
C MET A 102 11.09 8.01 -18.73
N GLY A 103 10.61 9.20 -19.12
CA GLY A 103 9.38 9.40 -19.89
C GLY A 103 8.13 9.45 -19.01
N SER A 104 7.10 10.16 -19.49
CA SER A 104 5.88 10.49 -18.74
C SER A 104 5.11 9.28 -18.20
N ALA A 105 4.96 8.20 -18.97
CA ALA A 105 4.21 7.02 -18.51
C ALA A 105 4.90 6.32 -17.33
N LYS A 106 6.23 6.09 -17.43
CA LYS A 106 7.02 5.48 -16.36
C LYS A 106 7.08 6.39 -15.13
N PHE A 107 7.18 7.70 -15.36
CA PHE A 107 7.16 8.70 -14.29
C PHE A 107 5.81 8.70 -13.55
N ALA A 108 4.69 8.68 -14.27
CA ALA A 108 3.35 8.59 -13.66
C ALA A 108 3.18 7.32 -12.83
N SER A 109 3.59 6.16 -13.36
CA SER A 109 3.55 4.89 -12.61
C SER A 109 4.42 4.94 -11.34
N MET A 110 5.64 5.50 -11.46
CA MET A 110 6.52 5.69 -10.31
C MET A 110 5.86 6.58 -9.26
N VAL A 111 5.32 7.75 -9.63
CA VAL A 111 4.67 8.66 -8.67
C VAL A 111 3.49 7.98 -7.98
N ALA A 112 2.64 7.26 -8.73
CA ALA A 112 1.51 6.52 -8.17
C ALA A 112 1.98 5.42 -7.19
N THR A 113 3.04 4.70 -7.54
CA THR A 113 3.64 3.67 -6.67
C THR A 113 4.22 4.29 -5.40
N LEU A 114 4.97 5.37 -5.53
CA LEU A 114 5.58 6.08 -4.39
C LEU A 114 4.53 6.69 -3.47
N LEU A 115 3.43 7.23 -4.00
CA LEU A 115 2.30 7.72 -3.22
C LEU A 115 1.70 6.58 -2.37
N GLY A 116 1.35 5.46 -3.00
CA GLY A 116 0.83 4.30 -2.30
C GLY A 116 1.79 3.76 -1.23
N MET A 117 3.06 3.56 -1.59
CA MET A 117 4.08 3.06 -0.66
C MET A 117 4.35 4.01 0.51
N SER A 118 4.38 5.32 0.27
CA SER A 118 4.59 6.32 1.33
C SER A 118 3.46 6.23 2.34
N HIS A 119 2.21 6.23 1.89
CA HIS A 119 1.05 6.15 2.77
C HIS A 119 0.92 4.81 3.50
N VAL A 120 1.17 3.68 2.82
CA VAL A 120 1.21 2.36 3.48
C VAL A 120 2.31 2.35 4.56
N THR A 121 3.50 2.89 4.25
CA THR A 121 4.60 2.95 5.21
C THR A 121 4.25 3.84 6.40
N THR A 122 3.56 4.97 6.20
CA THR A 122 3.04 5.80 7.28
C THR A 122 2.07 5.04 8.18
N LEU A 123 1.13 4.26 7.61
CA LEU A 123 0.21 3.43 8.40
C LEU A 123 0.96 2.37 9.22
N LEU A 124 1.97 1.72 8.64
CA LEU A 124 2.77 0.70 9.33
C LEU A 124 3.60 1.31 10.46
N LEU A 125 4.23 2.47 10.24
CA LEU A 125 5.00 3.17 11.26
C LEU A 125 4.11 3.64 12.40
N THR A 126 2.99 4.30 12.10
CA THR A 126 2.04 4.79 13.12
C THR A 126 1.47 3.65 13.94
N LYS A 127 1.03 2.56 13.29
CA LYS A 127 0.54 1.35 13.99
C LYS A 127 1.62 0.70 14.86
N SER A 128 2.87 0.64 14.39
CA SER A 128 3.97 0.07 15.17
C SER A 128 4.27 0.93 16.40
N LEU A 129 4.27 2.26 16.28
CA LEU A 129 4.45 3.17 17.41
C LEU A 129 3.35 3.01 18.46
N THR A 130 2.09 2.86 18.03
CA THR A 130 0.97 2.55 18.93
C THR A 130 1.18 1.22 19.66
N PHE A 131 1.68 0.19 18.96
CA PHE A 131 1.99 -1.11 19.58
C PHE A 131 3.06 -1.00 20.69
N PHE A 132 4.02 -0.10 20.54
CA PHE A 132 5.06 0.17 21.56
C PHE A 132 4.60 1.14 22.67
N ASN A 133 3.31 1.46 22.78
CA ASN A 133 2.76 2.44 23.73
C ASN A 133 3.42 3.84 23.65
N ILE A 134 4.06 4.17 22.52
CA ILE A 134 4.62 5.51 22.29
C ILE A 134 3.48 6.40 21.80
N ARG A 135 2.65 6.84 22.76
CA ARG A 135 1.56 7.85 22.75
C ARG A 135 0.69 7.98 21.47
N GLU A 136 -0.58 8.25 21.73
CA GLU A 136 -1.68 8.46 20.77
C GLU A 136 -1.56 9.60 19.71
N PRO A 137 -0.74 10.67 19.81
CA PRO A 137 -0.93 11.82 18.90
C PRO A 137 -0.73 11.46 17.44
N TYR A 138 0.15 10.53 17.07
CA TYR A 138 0.35 10.22 15.64
C TYR A 138 -0.75 9.35 15.02
N TYR A 139 -1.47 8.59 15.84
CA TYR A 139 -2.53 7.69 15.37
C TYR A 139 -3.86 8.43 15.18
N LEU A 140 -4.09 9.47 16.00
CA LEU A 140 -5.27 10.32 15.97
C LEU A 140 -5.07 11.62 15.18
N ASN A 141 -3.82 12.10 15.04
CA ASN A 141 -3.56 13.32 14.28
C ASN A 141 -3.72 13.10 12.79
N THR A 142 -4.28 14.12 12.17
CA THR A 142 -4.44 14.23 10.74
C THR A 142 -3.23 14.92 10.15
N SER A 143 -2.67 14.36 9.08
CA SER A 143 -1.63 15.00 8.26
C SER A 143 -2.07 15.13 6.81
N VAL A 144 -1.52 16.10 6.09
CA VAL A 144 -1.78 16.28 4.65
C VAL A 144 -0.51 16.73 3.95
N GLY A 145 -0.44 16.46 2.65
CA GLY A 145 0.57 17.06 1.78
C GLY A 145 1.39 16.06 0.97
N PHE A 146 1.86 16.56 -0.17
CA PHE A 146 2.61 15.77 -1.16
C PHE A 146 4.08 15.54 -0.76
N SER A 147 4.52 16.11 0.38
CA SER A 147 5.93 16.14 0.77
C SER A 147 6.52 14.76 0.99
N GLY A 148 5.77 13.79 1.53
CA GLY A 148 6.21 12.40 1.65
C GLY A 148 6.59 11.79 0.29
N VAL A 149 5.79 12.06 -0.75
CA VAL A 149 6.07 11.61 -2.11
C VAL A 149 7.31 12.31 -2.67
N LEU A 150 7.51 13.60 -2.37
CA LEU A 150 8.73 14.30 -2.77
C LEU A 150 9.99 13.76 -2.11
N PHE A 151 9.94 13.36 -0.85
CA PHE A 151 11.04 12.68 -0.17
C PHE A 151 11.35 11.34 -0.85
N ALA A 152 10.32 10.58 -1.24
CA ALA A 152 10.50 9.36 -2.00
C ALA A 152 11.13 9.62 -3.38
N MET A 153 10.69 10.67 -4.08
CA MET A 153 11.27 11.10 -5.36
C MET A 153 12.71 11.56 -5.22
N GLU A 154 13.08 12.25 -4.13
CA GLU A 154 14.46 12.65 -3.81
C GLU A 154 15.37 11.41 -3.71
N VAL A 155 14.91 10.36 -3.03
CA VAL A 155 15.65 9.10 -2.94
C VAL A 155 15.85 8.48 -4.32
N VAL A 156 14.81 8.43 -5.16
CA VAL A 156 14.91 7.86 -6.52
C VAL A 156 15.82 8.69 -7.43
N LEU A 157 15.75 10.02 -7.34
CA LEU A 157 16.56 10.92 -8.17
C LEU A 157 18.06 10.81 -7.90
N ASN A 158 18.43 10.40 -6.67
CA ASN A 158 19.81 10.32 -6.21
C ASN A 158 20.40 8.88 -6.19
N ASP A 159 19.65 7.86 -6.62
CA ASP A 159 20.14 6.47 -6.70
C ASP A 159 20.99 6.21 -7.95
N PRO A 160 22.09 5.45 -7.83
CA PRO A 160 23.25 5.69 -7.00
C PRO A 160 24.19 6.65 -7.75
N LYS A 161 23.94 7.96 -7.63
CA LYS A 161 24.81 8.95 -8.26
C LYS A 161 25.99 9.28 -7.34
N ASN A 162 27.22 8.95 -7.73
CA ASN A 162 28.45 9.27 -7.01
C ASN A 162 28.86 10.75 -7.18
N HIS A 163 27.94 11.67 -6.92
CA HIS A 163 28.20 13.11 -6.94
C HIS A 163 27.66 13.76 -5.67
N ASN A 164 28.16 14.96 -5.39
CA ASN A 164 27.63 15.80 -4.33
C ASN A 164 26.48 16.65 -4.87
N THR A 165 25.50 16.90 -4.02
CA THR A 165 24.38 17.80 -4.29
C THR A 165 24.22 18.78 -3.13
N SER A 166 23.71 19.98 -3.42
CA SER A 166 23.45 20.99 -2.39
C SER A 166 22.02 20.84 -1.88
N VAL A 167 21.87 20.60 -0.58
CA VAL A 167 20.57 20.57 0.13
C VAL A 167 20.52 21.78 1.04
N GLU A 168 19.70 22.77 0.68
CA GLU A 168 19.55 24.04 1.42
C GLU A 168 20.91 24.72 1.71
N GLY A 169 21.85 24.69 0.75
CA GLY A 169 23.20 25.27 0.87
C GLY A 169 24.26 24.30 1.38
N LEU A 170 23.87 23.16 1.99
CA LEU A 170 24.82 22.16 2.47
C LEU A 170 25.19 21.17 1.37
N VAL A 171 26.48 21.12 1.01
CA VAL A 171 27.01 20.14 0.06
C VAL A 171 27.05 18.77 0.75
N VAL A 172 26.20 17.86 0.30
CA VAL A 172 26.11 16.48 0.82
C VAL A 172 26.25 15.47 -0.32
N PRO A 173 26.78 14.26 -0.04
CA PRO A 173 26.72 13.18 -1.01
C PRO A 173 25.25 12.94 -1.41
N ALA A 174 24.95 12.85 -2.70
CA ALA A 174 23.58 12.75 -3.21
C ALA A 174 22.75 11.66 -2.53
N ARG A 175 23.38 10.52 -2.20
CA ARG A 175 22.76 9.40 -1.47
C ARG A 175 22.20 9.77 -0.07
N HIS A 176 22.70 10.83 0.55
CA HIS A 176 22.29 11.31 1.87
C HIS A 176 21.40 12.55 1.82
N ALA A 177 21.10 13.08 0.62
CA ALA A 177 20.34 14.32 0.46
C ALA A 177 18.97 14.29 1.15
N ALA A 178 18.24 13.18 0.97
CA ALA A 178 16.94 13.00 1.61
C ALA A 178 17.02 12.98 3.14
N TRP A 179 18.07 12.37 3.71
CA TRP A 179 18.29 12.32 5.16
C TRP A 179 18.71 13.68 5.72
N ALA A 180 19.61 14.40 5.04
CA ALA A 180 19.98 15.75 5.41
C ALA A 180 18.76 16.68 5.42
N LYS A 181 17.93 16.61 4.37
CA LYS A 181 16.69 17.39 4.29
C LYS A 181 15.70 17.03 5.41
N LEU A 182 15.61 15.74 5.79
CA LEU A 182 14.77 15.32 6.90
C LEU A 182 15.21 15.96 8.21
N ILE A 183 16.51 15.96 8.50
CA ILE A 183 17.06 16.54 9.74
C ILE A 183 16.78 18.05 9.79
N ILE A 184 17.05 18.77 8.70
CA ILE A 184 16.80 20.21 8.60
C ILE A 184 15.32 20.52 8.85
N LEU A 185 14.41 19.82 8.16
CA LEU A 185 12.97 20.02 8.34
C LEU A 185 12.46 19.56 9.71
N HIS A 186 13.10 18.59 10.36
CA HIS A 186 12.73 18.15 11.69
C HIS A 186 13.06 19.19 12.77
N ILE A 187 14.19 19.89 12.62
CA ILE A 187 14.59 20.96 13.54
C ILE A 187 13.68 22.18 13.39
N LEU A 188 13.25 22.49 12.15
CA LEU A 188 12.49 23.69 11.82
C LEU A 188 10.98 23.52 11.84
N GLY A 189 10.48 22.29 11.71
CA GLY A 189 9.07 22.00 11.41
C GLY A 189 8.32 21.23 12.49
N PRO A 190 6.98 21.14 12.37
CA PRO A 190 6.14 20.42 13.31
C PRO A 190 6.42 18.91 13.29
N LYS A 191 6.47 18.29 14.48
CA LYS A 191 6.76 16.85 14.67
C LYS A 191 5.81 15.93 13.88
N ALA A 192 4.56 16.37 13.64
CA ALA A 192 3.57 15.60 12.89
C ALA A 192 3.98 15.30 11.43
N ALA A 193 4.76 16.20 10.80
CA ALA A 193 5.22 16.01 9.42
C ALA A 193 6.40 15.02 9.31
N PHE A 194 7.13 14.78 10.41
CA PHE A 194 8.33 13.93 10.41
C PHE A 194 8.05 12.49 10.00
N LEU A 195 7.00 11.87 10.53
CA LEU A 195 6.66 10.48 10.20
C LEU A 195 6.31 10.32 8.72
N GLY A 196 5.58 11.27 8.13
CA GLY A 196 5.27 11.26 6.70
C GLY A 196 6.51 11.40 5.84
N HIS A 197 7.45 12.27 6.20
CA HIS A 197 8.72 12.43 5.50
C HIS A 197 9.61 11.18 5.61
N LEU A 198 9.74 10.62 6.82
CA LEU A 198 10.48 9.38 7.07
C LEU A 198 9.88 8.22 6.28
N ALA A 199 8.55 8.08 6.29
CA ALA A 199 7.82 7.08 5.50
C ALA A 199 8.10 7.24 4.00
N GLY A 200 8.16 8.46 3.49
CA GLY A 200 8.54 8.78 2.12
C GLY A 200 9.95 8.31 1.75
N ILE A 201 10.94 8.56 2.61
CA ILE A 201 12.32 8.10 2.39
C ILE A 201 12.37 6.57 2.34
N LEU A 202 11.74 5.89 3.31
CA LEU A 202 11.68 4.43 3.37
C LEU A 202 10.96 3.85 2.14
N ALA A 203 9.87 4.47 1.70
CA ALA A 203 9.14 4.10 0.49
C ALA A 203 10.01 4.24 -0.77
N GLY A 204 10.78 5.32 -0.89
CA GLY A 204 11.74 5.50 -1.99
C GLY A 204 12.81 4.40 -2.02
N ILE A 205 13.38 4.05 -0.86
CA ILE A 205 14.37 2.96 -0.74
C ILE A 205 13.74 1.62 -1.13
N LEU A 206 12.53 1.34 -0.63
CA LEU A 206 11.79 0.13 -0.94
C LEU A 206 11.49 0.02 -2.44
N TYR A 207 11.04 1.11 -3.07
CA TYR A 207 10.79 1.18 -4.50
C TYR A 207 12.04 0.83 -5.32
N LEU A 208 13.19 1.41 -4.98
CA LEU A 208 14.46 1.12 -5.66
C LEU A 208 14.87 -0.34 -5.50
N ARG A 209 14.71 -0.91 -4.30
CA ARG A 209 14.97 -2.33 -4.05
C ARG A 209 14.07 -3.22 -4.91
N LEU A 210 12.77 -2.96 -4.94
CA LEU A 210 11.81 -3.71 -5.75
C LEU A 210 12.12 -3.60 -7.25
N LYS A 211 12.46 -2.39 -7.72
CA LYS A 211 12.86 -2.15 -9.11
C LYS A 211 14.12 -2.93 -9.50
N ARG A 212 15.11 -3.04 -8.59
CA ARG A 212 16.32 -3.86 -8.82
C ARG A 212 16.03 -5.36 -8.81
N LEU A 213 15.10 -5.81 -7.98
CA LEU A 213 14.69 -7.22 -7.89
C LEU A 213 13.81 -7.67 -9.06
N SER A 214 13.08 -6.75 -9.70
CA SER A 214 12.17 -7.05 -10.82
C SER A 214 12.47 -6.18 -12.04
N PRO A 215 13.66 -6.32 -12.66
CA PRO A 215 14.03 -5.54 -13.84
C PRO A 215 13.08 -5.86 -15.01
N GLY A 216 12.42 -4.83 -15.54
CA GLY A 216 11.52 -4.94 -16.70
C GLY A 216 10.03 -5.07 -16.38
N GLN A 217 9.63 -5.24 -15.12
CA GLN A 217 8.23 -5.13 -14.71
C GLN A 217 7.90 -3.71 -14.25
N ASP A 218 6.67 -3.26 -14.55
CA ASP A 218 6.15 -2.02 -14.00
C ASP A 218 6.01 -2.18 -12.47
N PRO A 219 6.69 -1.35 -11.65
CA PRO A 219 6.63 -1.45 -10.19
C PRO A 219 5.20 -1.42 -9.63
N LEU A 220 4.31 -0.68 -10.29
CA LEU A 220 2.89 -0.62 -9.93
C LEU A 220 2.21 -1.97 -10.15
N ALA A 221 2.49 -2.64 -11.27
CA ALA A 221 1.96 -3.98 -11.55
C ALA A 221 2.49 -5.02 -10.55
N THR A 222 3.77 -4.94 -10.16
CA THR A 222 4.35 -5.80 -9.12
C THR A 222 3.68 -5.56 -7.76
N MET A 223 3.40 -4.30 -7.41
CA MET A 223 2.68 -3.96 -6.19
C MET A 223 1.25 -4.51 -6.18
N VAL A 224 0.50 -4.31 -7.27
CA VAL A 224 -0.86 -4.84 -7.42
C VAL A 224 -0.88 -6.36 -7.33
N LYS A 225 0.07 -7.04 -7.99
CA LYS A 225 0.24 -8.50 -7.88
C LYS A 225 0.60 -8.96 -6.47
N GLY A 226 1.45 -8.22 -5.76
CA GLY A 226 1.81 -8.51 -4.37
C GLY A 226 0.61 -8.39 -3.44
N VAL A 227 -0.15 -7.29 -3.53
CA VAL A 227 -1.36 -7.05 -2.73
C VAL A 227 -2.43 -8.10 -3.02
N THR A 228 -2.71 -8.40 -4.28
CA THR A 228 -3.67 -9.45 -4.66
C THR A 228 -3.19 -10.84 -4.23
N GLY A 229 -1.88 -11.11 -4.30
CA GLY A 229 -1.27 -12.34 -3.79
C GLY A 229 -1.49 -12.53 -2.29
N VAL A 230 -1.20 -11.51 -1.48
CA VAL A 230 -1.41 -11.53 -0.01
C VAL A 230 -2.89 -11.65 0.34
N LEU A 231 -3.77 -10.91 -0.35
CA LEU A 231 -5.22 -11.01 -0.14
C LEU A 231 -5.79 -12.36 -0.59
N SER A 232 -5.22 -13.00 -1.60
CA SER A 232 -5.60 -14.35 -2.06
C SER A 232 -5.03 -15.47 -1.20
N CYS A 233 -4.01 -15.20 -0.38
CA CYS A 233 -3.36 -16.18 0.50
C CYS A 233 -4.33 -16.88 1.46
N PRO A 234 -5.23 -16.18 2.19
CA PRO A 234 -6.24 -16.86 3.03
C PRO A 234 -7.21 -17.72 2.21
N PHE A 235 -7.55 -17.31 0.97
CA PHE A 235 -8.44 -18.07 0.09
C PHE A 235 -7.77 -19.33 -0.47
N LYS A 236 -6.49 -19.23 -0.86
CA LYS A 236 -5.71 -20.39 -1.35
C LYS A 236 -5.40 -21.38 -0.23
N PHE A 237 -5.15 -20.90 0.99
CA PHE A 237 -4.94 -21.74 2.17
C PHE A 237 -6.22 -22.51 2.55
N THR A 238 -7.38 -21.86 2.54
CA THR A 238 -8.67 -22.52 2.80
C THR A 238 -9.05 -23.51 1.69
N GLN A 239 -8.82 -23.15 0.42
CA GLN A 239 -9.04 -24.05 -0.71
C GLN A 239 -8.13 -25.29 -0.68
N SER A 240 -6.86 -25.14 -0.28
CA SER A 240 -5.93 -26.27 -0.16
C SER A 240 -6.26 -27.20 1.02
N LEU A 241 -6.74 -26.66 2.14
CA LEU A 241 -7.33 -27.46 3.22
C LEU A 241 -8.58 -28.23 2.75
N PHE A 242 -9.45 -27.58 1.95
CA PHE A 242 -10.64 -28.23 1.40
C PHE A 242 -10.30 -29.31 0.35
N GLN A 243 -9.26 -29.11 -0.46
CA GLN A 243 -8.77 -30.12 -1.40
C GLN A 243 -8.11 -31.31 -0.70
N LEU A 244 -7.38 -31.08 0.40
CA LEU A 244 -6.84 -32.15 1.24
C LEU A 244 -7.96 -32.95 1.95
N TRP A 245 -9.01 -32.26 2.39
CA TRP A 245 -10.22 -32.88 2.92
C TRP A 245 -10.94 -33.71 1.85
N TRP A 246 -11.09 -33.17 0.63
CA TRP A 246 -11.72 -33.89 -0.50
C TRP A 246 -10.90 -35.08 -0.99
N ARG A 247 -9.56 -34.98 -1.01
CA ARG A 247 -8.65 -36.10 -1.35
C ARG A 247 -8.64 -37.20 -0.29
N ARG A 248 -8.88 -36.87 0.99
CA ARG A 248 -9.09 -37.87 2.06
C ARG A 248 -10.41 -38.64 1.91
N ILE A 249 -11.43 -38.04 1.29
CA ILE A 249 -12.74 -38.68 1.07
C ILE A 249 -12.75 -39.47 -0.25
N SER A 250 -12.00 -39.02 -1.27
CA SER A 250 -11.98 -39.64 -2.61
C SER A 250 -10.80 -40.62 -2.84
N GLY A 251 -10.31 -41.27 -1.78
CA GLY A 251 -9.30 -42.32 -1.86
C GLY A 251 -9.84 -43.61 -2.48
N ARG A 252 -10.00 -43.62 -3.81
CA ARG A 252 -10.32 -44.81 -4.61
C ARG A 252 -9.10 -45.73 -4.63
N ARG A 253 -9.00 -46.64 -3.65
CA ARG A 253 -8.07 -47.77 -3.69
C ARG A 253 -8.55 -48.75 -4.75
N THR A 254 -7.86 -48.80 -5.88
CA THR A 254 -7.94 -49.93 -6.81
C THR A 254 -7.17 -51.09 -6.18
N VAL A 255 -7.86 -52.02 -5.53
CA VAL A 255 -7.30 -53.33 -5.16
C VAL A 255 -7.96 -54.35 -6.08
N ALA A 256 -7.23 -54.75 -7.12
CA ALA A 256 -7.53 -55.98 -7.84
C ALA A 256 -7.14 -57.16 -6.94
N GLY A 257 -8.08 -58.05 -6.63
CA GLY A 257 -7.80 -59.23 -5.82
C GLY A 257 -9.03 -60.09 -5.54
N LYS A 258 -9.27 -61.05 -6.43
CA LYS A 258 -9.88 -62.40 -6.26
C LYS A 258 -11.05 -62.62 -5.28
N MET A 259 -12.10 -63.24 -5.81
CA MET A 259 -13.24 -63.85 -5.11
C MET A 259 -12.82 -64.76 -3.94
N THR A 260 -13.48 -64.58 -2.79
CA THR A 260 -13.96 -65.65 -1.88
C THR A 260 -15.01 -65.04 -0.95
N GLY A 261 -16.19 -65.67 -0.85
CA GLY A 261 -17.31 -65.17 -0.03
C GLY A 261 -17.07 -65.27 1.46
N TRP A 262 -17.75 -64.42 2.26
CA TRP A 262 -17.95 -64.58 3.70
C TRP A 262 -19.29 -63.95 4.17
N SER A 263 -20.20 -64.85 4.56
CA SER A 263 -21.26 -64.79 5.58
C SER A 263 -21.52 -63.48 6.34
N LEU A 264 -22.74 -62.94 6.22
CA LEU A 264 -23.34 -61.94 7.12
C LEU A 264 -23.99 -62.64 8.33
N SER A 265 -23.19 -63.07 9.33
CA SER A 265 -23.69 -63.85 10.48
C SER A 265 -24.26 -63.04 11.66
N GLY A 266 -24.44 -61.71 11.53
CA GLY A 266 -24.73 -60.84 12.69
C GLY A 266 -26.12 -60.21 12.74
N VAL A 267 -26.89 -60.28 11.66
CA VAL A 267 -28.02 -59.35 11.44
C VAL A 267 -29.24 -60.10 10.88
N TRP A 268 -30.43 -59.78 11.36
CA TRP A 268 -31.71 -60.28 10.85
C TRP A 268 -32.57 -59.10 10.39
N ARG A 269 -33.47 -59.33 9.43
CA ARG A 269 -34.35 -58.29 8.88
C ARG A 269 -35.74 -58.43 9.49
N CYS A 270 -36.28 -57.34 10.04
CA CYS A 270 -37.64 -57.35 10.57
C CYS A 270 -38.65 -57.39 9.40
N PRO A 271 -39.63 -58.30 9.39
CA PRO A 271 -40.58 -58.43 8.28
C PRO A 271 -41.54 -57.24 8.17
N VAL A 272 -41.80 -56.52 9.26
CA VAL A 272 -42.77 -55.40 9.28
C VAL A 272 -42.12 -54.09 8.85
N CYS A 273 -40.98 -53.73 9.45
CA CYS A 273 -40.34 -52.43 9.21
C CYS A 273 -39.11 -52.51 8.30
N ILE A 274 -38.79 -53.69 7.76
CA ILE A 274 -37.87 -53.89 6.62
C ILE A 274 -36.38 -53.59 6.94
N PHE A 275 -36.07 -53.02 8.11
CA PHE A 275 -34.71 -52.70 8.56
C PHE A 275 -33.94 -53.93 9.08
N TYR A 276 -32.63 -53.94 8.82
CA TYR A 276 -31.69 -54.93 9.32
C TYR A 276 -31.27 -54.58 10.76
N LYS A 277 -31.39 -55.54 11.69
CA LYS A 277 -31.10 -55.38 13.12
C LYS A 277 -30.21 -56.51 13.64
N SER A 278 -29.36 -56.21 14.62
CA SER A 278 -28.45 -57.21 15.20
C SER A 278 -29.23 -58.34 15.88
N ARG A 279 -28.77 -59.60 15.72
CA ARG A 279 -29.37 -60.80 16.33
C ARG A 279 -29.36 -60.80 17.87
N LYS A 280 -28.62 -59.91 18.53
CA LYS A 280 -28.59 -59.80 20.00
C LYS A 280 -29.91 -59.29 20.61
N PHE A 281 -30.78 -58.66 19.82
CA PHE A 281 -32.05 -58.14 20.30
C PHE A 281 -33.21 -58.97 19.75
N LYS A 282 -34.00 -59.58 20.66
CA LYS A 282 -35.19 -60.38 20.31
C LYS A 282 -36.42 -59.52 19.99
N VAL A 283 -36.45 -58.26 20.42
CA VAL A 283 -37.58 -57.34 20.20
C VAL A 283 -37.12 -56.17 19.34
N CYS A 284 -37.89 -55.83 18.31
CA CYS A 284 -37.61 -54.64 17.51
C CYS A 284 -38.01 -53.38 18.29
N LYS A 285 -37.04 -52.56 18.72
CA LYS A 285 -37.32 -51.32 19.47
C LYS A 285 -38.17 -50.30 18.70
N THR A 286 -38.25 -50.39 17.38
CA THR A 286 -38.98 -49.41 16.55
C THR A 286 -40.45 -49.75 16.39
N CYS A 287 -40.81 -51.04 16.28
CA CYS A 287 -42.21 -51.46 16.11
C CYS A 287 -42.72 -52.36 17.26
N GLY A 288 -41.90 -52.64 18.27
CA GLY A 288 -42.26 -53.43 19.44
C GLY A 288 -42.41 -54.93 19.21
N ILE A 289 -42.31 -55.42 17.97
CA ILE A 289 -42.59 -56.83 17.66
C ILE A 289 -41.44 -57.74 18.08
N GLN A 290 -41.78 -58.86 18.71
CA GLN A 290 -40.84 -59.88 19.14
C GLN A 290 -40.57 -60.85 17.98
N ARG A 291 -39.32 -61.27 17.84
CA ARG A 291 -38.92 -62.27 16.87
C ARG A 291 -39.41 -63.63 17.35
N ASP A 292 -40.36 -64.20 16.62
CA ASP A 292 -40.70 -65.63 16.74
C ASP A 292 -39.48 -66.46 16.31
N CYS A 293 -39.12 -67.45 17.12
CA CYS A 293 -37.88 -68.21 16.97
C CYS A 293 -37.86 -69.05 15.68
#